data_AF-A0AAV6UV27-F1
#
_entry.id   AF-A0AAV6UV27-F1
#
_cell.length_a   1.000
_cell.length_b   1.000
_cell.length_c   1.000
_cell.angle_alpha   90.00
_cell.angle_beta   90.00
_cell.angle_gamma   90.00
#
_symmetry.space_group_name_H-M   'P 1'
#
loop_
_entity.id
_entity.type
_entity.pdbx_description
1 polymer ?
#
loop_
_entity_poly.entity_id
_entity_poly.type
_entity_poly.pdbx_seq_one_letter_code
_entity_poly.pdbx_strand_id
1 'polypeptide(L)'
;MEFGADFDDDFFEEPKERHLNGPAKYEPKVFKPLWFMDTDSNQKSEEEDALHALKHQADHHYSRKCYSKAAETYERCLGMVPPGTNTTWRREFMENIARAHLNMGQPEKALEWSFELDKSSCNADQKIVSMNLLAAVCHKLKKYAEELEALHCCLEAHKLCPEFWQRLALCYAGLFKLRLPDFPSTPDQEPEDEELCCDFKAKRSPLLQGKDKCSKSASAEELLPSPNSDLVCPSLEGDRLTAASEETCTESSKCELCMLGIQIVSSCLIRTRMLMDSGGPSHLTAQRDECLKEKIANCLKHMEVDQDFIDVASQMLGGEFSTILQRPDSTLDQHSSLLNHKEQDPTDGV
;
A
#
# COMPACT_ATOMS: atom_id res chain seq x y z
N MET A 1 27.32 24.72 41.29
CA MET A 1 27.17 24.78 39.83
C MET A 1 28.55 24.52 39.28
N GLU A 2 28.81 23.27 38.88
CA GLU A 2 30.11 22.82 38.40
C GLU A 2 29.85 22.19 37.04
N PHE A 3 30.22 22.92 35.99
CA PHE A 3 30.15 22.45 34.61
C PHE A 3 31.30 21.45 34.41
N GLY A 4 31.02 20.18 34.67
CA GLY A 4 31.90 19.07 34.24
C GLY A 4 31.77 18.91 32.73
N ALA A 5 32.61 19.63 32.00
CA ALA A 5 32.87 19.35 30.60
C ALA A 5 33.94 18.25 30.55
N ASP A 6 33.50 16.99 30.65
CA ASP A 6 34.31 15.85 30.24
C ASP A 6 34.41 15.89 28.71
N PHE A 7 35.34 16.71 28.22
CA PHE A 7 35.81 16.63 26.84
C PHE A 7 36.59 15.31 26.73
N ASP A 8 36.21 14.45 25.78
CA ASP A 8 36.95 13.24 25.44
C ASP A 8 38.40 13.60 25.08
N ASP A 9 39.33 13.36 26.01
CA ASP A 9 40.78 13.53 25.87
C ASP A 9 41.40 12.63 24.78
N ASP A 10 40.58 11.75 24.16
CA ASP A 10 40.94 10.88 23.04
C ASP A 10 41.37 11.64 21.77
N PHE A 11 41.14 12.95 21.68
CA PHE A 11 41.57 13.76 20.54
C PHE A 11 43.08 14.07 20.53
N PHE A 12 43.75 13.98 21.69
CA PHE A 12 45.18 14.28 21.83
C PHE A 12 46.05 13.03 22.13
N GLU A 13 45.47 11.83 22.22
CA GLU A 13 46.25 10.60 22.31
C GLU A 13 46.99 10.32 20.99
N GLU A 14 48.27 9.91 21.10
CA GLU A 14 49.01 9.42 19.94
C GLU A 14 48.23 8.26 19.28
N PRO A 15 48.10 8.22 17.95
CA PRO A 15 47.34 7.18 17.28
C PRO A 15 47.87 5.81 17.73
N LYS A 16 47.04 5.03 18.43
CA LYS A 16 47.36 3.63 18.75
C LYS A 16 47.76 2.97 17.43
N GLU A 17 49.02 2.59 17.31
CA GLU A 17 49.52 1.85 16.16
C GLU A 17 48.68 0.58 16.05
N ARG A 18 47.70 0.62 15.15
CA ARG A 18 46.98 -0.58 14.77
C ARG A 18 48.03 -1.46 14.13
N HIS A 19 48.48 -2.49 14.84
CA HIS A 19 49.22 -3.59 14.23
C HIS A 19 48.32 -4.13 13.11
N LEU A 20 48.54 -3.62 11.91
CA LEU A 20 48.00 -4.17 10.68
C LEU A 20 48.69 -5.51 10.52
N ASN A 21 48.18 -6.53 11.21
CA ASN A 21 48.38 -7.90 10.80
C ASN A 21 48.08 -7.90 9.30
N GLY A 22 49.08 -8.27 8.49
CA GLY A 22 48.96 -8.26 7.03
C GLY A 22 47.62 -8.88 6.61
N PRO A 23 46.98 -8.39 5.54
CA PRO A 23 45.60 -8.74 5.24
C PRO A 23 45.45 -10.25 5.26
N ALA A 24 44.66 -10.76 6.22
CA ALA A 24 44.31 -12.16 6.26
C ALA A 24 43.79 -12.54 4.87
N LYS A 25 44.31 -13.63 4.30
CA LYS A 25 43.89 -14.11 2.98
C LYS A 25 42.39 -14.42 3.06
N TYR A 26 41.56 -13.50 2.58
CA TYR A 26 40.12 -13.64 2.60
C TYR A 26 39.70 -14.68 1.56
N GLU A 27 39.18 -15.81 2.03
CA GLU A 27 38.61 -16.83 1.17
C GLU A 27 37.07 -16.76 1.29
N PRO A 28 36.37 -16.24 0.26
CA PRO A 28 34.92 -16.09 0.32
C PRO A 28 34.24 -17.46 0.40
N LYS A 29 33.18 -17.56 1.20
CA LYS A 29 32.33 -18.75 1.24
C LYS A 29 31.61 -18.90 -0.10
N VAL A 30 31.88 -19.99 -0.82
CA VAL A 30 31.21 -20.31 -2.09
C VAL A 30 30.01 -21.21 -1.81
N PHE A 31 28.81 -20.71 -2.10
CA PHE A 31 27.57 -21.46 -1.93
C PHE A 31 27.06 -21.98 -3.28
N LYS A 32 26.51 -23.19 -3.29
CA LYS A 32 25.79 -23.73 -4.45
C LYS A 32 24.43 -23.02 -4.60
N PRO A 33 23.87 -22.90 -5.82
CA PRO A 33 22.49 -22.47 -5.99
C PRO A 33 21.55 -23.33 -5.11
N LEU A 34 20.59 -22.67 -4.46
CA LEU A 34 19.64 -23.33 -3.54
C LEU A 34 20.29 -24.05 -2.34
N TRP A 35 21.49 -23.63 -1.91
CA TRP A 35 22.17 -24.22 -0.74
C TRP A 35 21.30 -24.34 0.52
N PHE A 36 20.33 -23.43 0.69
CA PHE A 36 19.40 -23.37 1.81
C PHE A 36 18.25 -24.39 1.73
N MET A 37 18.15 -25.17 0.64
CA MET A 37 17.16 -26.25 0.50
C MET A 37 17.68 -27.58 1.05
N ASP A 38 19.00 -27.76 1.09
CA ASP A 38 19.67 -28.98 1.54
C ASP A 38 20.00 -28.91 3.04
N THR A 39 19.01 -28.55 3.87
CA THR A 39 19.18 -28.58 5.33
C THR A 39 19.01 -30.01 5.84
N ASP A 40 19.94 -30.90 5.49
CA ASP A 40 20.09 -32.15 6.22
C ASP A 40 20.47 -31.79 7.67
N SER A 41 19.57 -32.14 8.57
CA SER A 41 19.53 -31.82 10.02
C SER A 41 20.69 -32.41 10.85
N ASN A 42 21.81 -32.77 10.21
CA ASN A 42 22.95 -33.46 10.81
C ASN A 42 24.23 -32.62 10.87
N GLN A 43 24.22 -31.38 10.38
CA GLN A 43 25.28 -30.42 10.67
C GLN A 43 24.90 -29.64 11.94
N LYS A 44 25.78 -29.63 12.94
CA LYS A 44 25.73 -28.66 14.05
C LYS A 44 25.99 -27.27 13.47
N SER A 45 24.99 -26.73 12.80
CA SER A 45 24.92 -25.35 12.37
C SER A 45 24.74 -24.49 13.61
N GLU A 46 25.42 -23.35 13.64
CA GLU A 46 25.07 -22.27 14.57
C GLU A 46 23.57 -21.92 14.38
N GLU A 47 22.87 -21.57 15.45
CA GLU A 47 21.43 -21.29 15.41
C GLU A 47 21.10 -20.15 14.42
N GLU A 48 22.02 -19.18 14.29
CA GLU A 48 21.93 -18.08 13.35
C GLU A 48 22.00 -18.56 11.88
N ASP A 49 22.95 -19.43 11.55
CA ASP A 49 23.09 -20.01 10.21
C ASP A 49 21.85 -20.83 9.81
N ALA A 50 21.26 -21.55 10.78
CA ALA A 50 20.03 -22.30 10.58
C ALA A 50 18.82 -21.38 10.32
N LEU A 51 18.73 -20.27 11.06
CA LEU A 51 17.68 -19.27 10.88
C LEU A 51 17.80 -18.56 9.52
N HIS A 52 19.02 -18.23 9.09
CA HIS A 52 19.29 -17.69 7.76
C HIS A 52 18.86 -18.63 6.63
N ALA A 53 19.23 -19.91 6.71
CA ALA A 53 18.80 -20.92 5.74
C ALA A 53 17.27 -21.02 5.68
N LEU A 54 16.60 -21.06 6.84
CA LEU A 54 15.14 -21.16 6.92
C LEU A 54 14.45 -19.91 6.34
N LYS A 55 14.98 -18.72 6.61
CA LYS A 55 14.51 -17.47 5.99
C LYS A 55 14.59 -17.55 4.46
N HIS A 56 15.75 -17.95 3.93
CA HIS A 56 15.91 -18.09 2.47
C HIS A 56 14.96 -19.13 1.87
N GLN A 57 14.67 -20.20 2.59
CA GLN A 57 13.66 -21.18 2.19
C GLN A 57 12.26 -20.58 2.13
N ALA A 58 11.87 -19.81 3.15
CA ALA A 58 10.57 -19.11 3.18
C ALA A 58 10.46 -18.10 2.03
N ASP A 59 11.47 -17.27 1.82
CA ASP A 59 11.55 -16.29 0.72
C ASP A 59 11.44 -17.00 -0.64
N HIS A 60 12.10 -18.15 -0.80
CA HIS A 60 11.98 -18.96 -1.99
C HIS A 60 10.57 -19.50 -2.20
N HIS A 61 9.93 -20.05 -1.16
CA HIS A 61 8.54 -20.50 -1.24
C HIS A 61 7.59 -19.37 -1.62
N TYR A 62 7.78 -18.18 -1.04
CA TYR A 62 7.00 -16.99 -1.36
C TYR A 62 7.18 -16.60 -2.83
N SER A 63 8.41 -16.55 -3.33
CA SER A 63 8.71 -16.22 -4.73
C SER A 63 8.09 -17.20 -5.74
N ARG A 64 7.91 -18.47 -5.33
CA ARG A 64 7.27 -19.54 -6.11
C ARG A 64 5.74 -19.54 -5.95
N LYS A 65 5.16 -18.56 -5.25
CA LYS A 65 3.73 -18.44 -4.93
C LYS A 65 3.19 -19.61 -4.09
N CYS A 66 4.07 -20.33 -3.39
CA CYS A 66 3.70 -21.37 -2.43
C CYS A 66 3.41 -20.74 -1.06
N TYR A 67 2.39 -19.87 -0.99
CA TYR A 67 2.17 -18.99 0.16
C TYR A 67 1.88 -19.71 1.48
N SER A 68 1.21 -20.87 1.47
CA SER A 68 0.99 -21.65 2.70
C SER A 68 2.31 -22.17 3.27
N LYS A 69 3.16 -22.77 2.43
CA LYS A 69 4.50 -23.21 2.86
C LYS A 69 5.38 -22.04 3.30
N ALA A 70 5.28 -20.90 2.62
CA ALA A 70 6.00 -19.69 3.01
C ALA A 70 5.58 -19.24 4.42
N ALA A 71 4.27 -19.12 4.68
CA ALA A 71 3.73 -18.74 5.99
C ALA A 71 4.20 -19.71 7.09
N GLU A 72 4.04 -21.03 6.90
CA GLU A 72 4.50 -22.05 7.86
C GLU A 72 6.01 -21.95 8.15
N THR A 73 6.80 -21.67 7.11
CA THR A 73 8.26 -21.53 7.26
C THR A 73 8.63 -20.26 8.00
N TYR A 74 7.99 -19.11 7.70
CA TYR A 74 8.19 -17.87 8.45
C TYR A 74 7.72 -17.97 9.91
N GLU A 75 6.61 -18.69 10.19
CA GLU A 75 6.16 -18.96 11.55
C GLU A 75 7.21 -19.77 12.33
N ARG A 76 7.82 -20.77 11.69
CA ARG A 76 8.95 -21.51 12.27
C ARG A 76 10.15 -20.60 12.52
N CYS A 77 10.50 -19.71 11.59
CA CYS A 77 11.54 -18.71 11.81
C CYS A 77 11.23 -17.82 13.01
N LEU A 78 9.98 -17.34 13.12
CA LEU A 78 9.54 -16.48 14.21
C LEU A 78 9.61 -17.19 15.57
N GLY A 79 9.32 -18.49 15.61
CA GLY A 79 9.48 -19.33 16.80
C GLY A 79 10.93 -19.56 17.22
N MET A 80 11.89 -19.45 16.30
CA MET A 80 13.33 -19.53 16.60
C MET A 80 13.90 -18.22 17.15
N VAL A 81 13.24 -17.07 16.94
CA VAL A 81 13.72 -15.77 17.43
C VAL A 81 13.14 -15.46 18.81
N PRO A 82 13.95 -15.41 19.89
CA PRO A 82 13.44 -15.19 21.24
C PRO A 82 12.71 -13.83 21.37
N PRO A 83 11.62 -13.76 22.16
CA PRO A 83 10.95 -12.50 22.45
C PRO A 83 11.91 -11.46 23.05
N GLY A 84 11.82 -10.21 22.61
CA GLY A 84 12.66 -9.11 23.12
C GLY A 84 14.08 -9.04 22.55
N THR A 85 14.49 -10.03 21.75
CA THR A 85 15.76 -10.00 21.00
C THR A 85 15.49 -9.86 19.50
N ASN A 86 16.43 -9.23 18.78
CA ASN A 86 16.40 -9.07 17.33
C ASN A 86 15.02 -8.66 16.76
N THR A 87 14.56 -7.47 17.16
CA THR A 87 13.25 -6.92 16.78
C THR A 87 13.06 -6.82 15.25
N THR A 88 14.15 -6.62 14.51
CA THR A 88 14.13 -6.56 13.05
C THR A 88 13.64 -7.86 12.42
N TRP A 89 14.22 -9.00 12.80
CA TRP A 89 13.84 -10.30 12.24
C TRP A 89 12.41 -10.68 12.59
N ARG A 90 11.99 -10.43 13.84
CA ARG A 90 10.61 -10.69 14.27
C ARG A 90 9.60 -9.91 13.44
N ARG A 91 9.86 -8.62 13.23
CA ARG A 91 9.01 -7.75 12.41
C ARG A 91 8.96 -8.20 10.95
N GLU A 92 10.11 -8.51 10.37
CA GLU A 92 10.18 -9.02 8.98
C GLU A 92 9.34 -10.29 8.81
N PHE A 93 9.42 -11.21 9.77
CA PHE A 93 8.60 -12.43 9.72
C PHE A 93 7.12 -12.16 9.91
N MET A 94 6.71 -11.32 10.86
CA MET A 94 5.31 -10.92 11.03
C MET A 94 4.73 -10.30 9.74
N GLU A 95 5.47 -9.40 9.11
CA GLU A 95 5.09 -8.76 7.85
C GLU A 95 4.92 -9.78 6.72
N ASN A 96 5.88 -10.71 6.58
CA ASN A 96 5.85 -11.72 5.53
C ASN A 96 4.78 -12.79 5.75
N ILE A 97 4.49 -13.16 7.00
CA ILE A 97 3.36 -14.05 7.35
C ILE A 97 2.04 -13.37 6.97
N ALA A 98 1.84 -12.11 7.34
CA ALA A 98 0.65 -11.36 6.98
C ALA A 98 0.46 -11.27 5.45
N ARG A 99 1.53 -10.94 4.70
CA ARG A 99 1.51 -10.92 3.23
C ARG A 99 1.19 -12.29 2.64
N ALA A 100 1.73 -13.37 3.20
CA ALA A 100 1.42 -14.72 2.74
C ALA A 100 -0.07 -15.05 2.93
N HIS A 101 -0.65 -14.75 4.10
CA HIS A 101 -2.09 -14.92 4.34
C HIS A 101 -2.95 -14.07 3.40
N LEU A 102 -2.56 -12.82 3.14
CA LEU A 102 -3.27 -11.95 2.21
C LEU A 102 -3.30 -12.54 0.80
N ASN A 103 -2.17 -13.09 0.33
CA ASN A 103 -2.08 -13.76 -0.97
C ASN A 103 -2.82 -15.11 -1.04
N MET A 104 -3.08 -15.75 0.11
CA MET A 104 -3.91 -16.96 0.20
C MET A 104 -5.42 -16.65 0.23
N GLY A 105 -5.82 -15.38 0.23
CA GLY A 105 -7.22 -14.99 0.40
C GLY A 105 -7.71 -15.19 1.83
N GLN A 106 -6.83 -15.05 2.82
CA GLN A 106 -7.15 -15.12 4.26
C GLN A 106 -6.92 -13.75 4.94
N PRO A 107 -7.66 -12.70 4.55
CA PRO A 107 -7.41 -11.34 5.01
C PRO A 107 -7.64 -11.16 6.52
N GLU A 108 -8.49 -11.96 7.16
CA GLU A 108 -8.73 -11.92 8.60
C GLU A 108 -7.48 -12.34 9.39
N LYS A 109 -6.82 -13.42 8.97
CA LYS A 109 -5.53 -13.84 9.56
C LYS A 109 -4.44 -12.81 9.28
N ALA A 110 -4.42 -12.24 8.07
CA ALA A 110 -3.48 -11.18 7.75
C ALA A 110 -3.68 -9.95 8.65
N LEU A 111 -4.92 -9.65 9.06
CA LEU A 111 -5.25 -8.54 9.95
C LEU A 111 -4.66 -8.75 11.36
N GLU A 112 -4.77 -9.96 11.91
CA GLU A 112 -4.19 -10.31 13.21
C GLU A 112 -2.68 -10.04 13.24
N TRP A 113 -1.95 -10.53 12.24
CA TRP A 113 -0.51 -10.30 12.10
C TRP A 113 -0.16 -8.84 11.83
N SER A 114 -0.99 -8.11 11.09
CA SER A 114 -0.78 -6.68 10.83
C SER A 114 -0.90 -5.85 12.10
N PHE A 115 -1.84 -6.18 13.00
CA PHE A 115 -1.95 -5.52 14.29
C PHE A 115 -0.78 -5.84 15.22
N GLU A 116 -0.30 -7.08 15.23
CA GLU A 116 0.88 -7.44 16.02
C GLU A 116 2.13 -6.72 15.51
N LEU A 117 2.30 -6.64 14.19
CA LEU A 117 3.37 -5.86 13.57
C LEU A 117 3.27 -4.37 13.94
N ASP A 118 2.07 -3.80 13.94
CA ASP A 118 1.86 -2.39 14.32
C ASP A 118 2.19 -2.12 15.78
N LYS A 119 1.74 -2.97 16.70
CA LYS A 119 2.07 -2.87 18.14
C LYS A 119 3.57 -2.93 18.40
N SER A 120 4.31 -3.63 17.55
CA SER A 120 5.76 -3.75 17.65
C SER A 120 6.54 -2.56 17.08
N SER A 121 5.87 -1.52 16.55
CA SER A 121 6.51 -0.35 15.93
C SER A 121 7.03 0.64 16.95
N CYS A 122 8.33 0.92 16.89
CA CYS A 122 9.01 1.86 17.78
C CYS A 122 9.49 3.14 17.09
N ASN A 123 9.46 3.20 15.76
CA ASN A 123 9.85 4.40 15.01
C ASN A 123 8.90 4.66 13.82
N ALA A 124 9.07 5.82 13.18
CA ALA A 124 8.21 6.27 12.09
C ALA A 124 8.27 5.33 10.87
N ASP A 125 9.47 4.91 10.45
CA ASP A 125 9.66 4.01 9.29
C ASP A 125 8.96 2.66 9.50
N GLN A 126 9.13 2.09 10.69
CA GLN A 126 8.44 0.89 11.13
C GLN A 126 6.93 1.06 11.12
N LYS A 127 6.44 2.21 11.60
CA LYS A 127 5.01 2.52 11.58
C LYS A 127 4.48 2.60 10.15
N ILE A 128 5.21 3.21 9.22
CA ILE A 128 4.83 3.30 7.81
C ILE A 128 4.71 1.91 7.19
N VAL A 129 5.66 1.01 7.44
CA VAL A 129 5.59 -0.38 6.96
C VAL A 129 4.33 -1.09 7.48
N SER A 130 4.04 -0.95 8.78
CA SER A 130 2.83 -1.52 9.40
C SER A 130 1.54 -0.94 8.82
N MET A 131 1.46 0.38 8.64
CA MET A 131 0.29 1.05 8.05
C MET A 131 0.10 0.68 6.58
N ASN A 132 1.18 0.56 5.82
CA ASN A 132 1.14 0.15 4.41
C ASN A 132 0.49 -1.24 4.26
N LEU A 133 0.92 -2.18 5.10
CA LEU A 133 0.36 -3.53 5.16
C LEU A 133 -1.11 -3.51 5.64
N LEU A 134 -1.40 -2.79 6.73
CA LEU A 134 -2.76 -2.68 7.28
C LEU A 134 -3.75 -2.15 6.23
N ALA A 135 -3.38 -1.09 5.51
CA ALA A 135 -4.19 -0.56 4.41
C ALA A 135 -4.49 -1.64 3.35
N ALA A 136 -3.53 -2.51 3.02
CA ALA A 136 -3.73 -3.56 2.02
C ALA A 136 -4.69 -4.65 2.51
N VAL A 137 -4.62 -4.97 3.81
CA VAL A 137 -5.53 -5.92 4.46
C VAL A 137 -6.94 -5.34 4.56
N CYS A 138 -7.08 -4.11 5.05
CA CYS A 138 -8.36 -3.41 5.16
C CYS A 138 -9.06 -3.31 3.79
N HIS A 139 -8.31 -3.03 2.72
CA HIS A 139 -8.84 -3.03 1.36
C HIS A 139 -9.49 -4.36 0.99
N LYS A 140 -8.84 -5.49 1.29
CA LYS A 140 -9.38 -6.83 1.00
C LYS A 140 -10.62 -7.15 1.83
N LEU A 141 -10.71 -6.60 3.04
CA LEU A 141 -11.88 -6.70 3.92
C LEU A 141 -12.97 -5.67 3.62
N LYS A 142 -12.79 -4.80 2.61
CA LYS A 142 -13.69 -3.67 2.31
C LYS A 142 -13.88 -2.69 3.50
N LYS A 143 -12.90 -2.66 4.42
CA LYS A 143 -12.84 -1.76 5.57
C LYS A 143 -12.22 -0.43 5.16
N TYR A 144 -12.94 0.32 4.32
CA TYR A 144 -12.38 1.48 3.64
C TYR A 144 -12.10 2.67 4.57
N ALA A 145 -12.80 2.79 5.72
CA ALA A 145 -12.50 3.84 6.69
C ALA A 145 -11.12 3.61 7.33
N GLU A 146 -10.85 2.39 7.77
CA GLU A 146 -9.57 1.99 8.36
C GLU A 146 -8.44 1.95 7.32
N GLU A 147 -8.75 1.58 6.06
CA GLU A 147 -7.81 1.73 4.95
C GLU A 147 -7.41 3.19 4.75
N LEU A 148 -8.37 4.11 4.77
CA LEU A 148 -8.14 5.55 4.56
C LEU A 148 -7.22 6.12 5.65
N GLU A 149 -7.47 5.79 6.92
CA GLU A 149 -6.61 6.20 8.04
C GLU A 149 -5.16 5.72 7.85
N ALA A 150 -4.98 4.44 7.50
CA ALA A 150 -3.67 3.86 7.28
C ALA A 150 -2.95 4.46 6.05
N LEU A 151 -3.68 4.74 4.96
CA LEU A 151 -3.13 5.40 3.77
C LEU A 151 -2.72 6.85 4.03
N HIS A 152 -3.46 7.60 4.85
CA HIS A 152 -3.07 8.95 5.24
C HIS A 152 -1.72 8.97 5.95
N CYS A 153 -1.48 8.04 6.90
CA CYS A 153 -0.16 7.93 7.54
C CYS A 153 0.96 7.67 6.52
N CYS A 154 0.71 6.83 5.50
CA CYS A 154 1.69 6.55 4.45
C CYS A 154 1.95 7.79 3.57
N LEU A 155 0.90 8.53 3.21
CA LEU A 155 0.98 9.71 2.37
C LEU A 155 1.65 10.89 3.07
N GLU A 156 1.44 11.07 4.37
CA GLU A 156 2.13 12.10 5.15
C GLU A 156 3.65 11.96 5.08
N ALA A 157 4.15 10.73 5.14
CA ALA A 157 5.57 10.41 5.03
C ALA A 157 6.08 10.41 3.57
N HIS A 158 5.28 9.93 2.63
CA HIS A 158 5.70 9.67 1.25
C HIS A 158 4.74 10.25 0.21
N LYS A 159 4.56 11.57 0.25
CA LYS A 159 3.66 12.34 -0.64
C LYS A 159 3.92 12.15 -2.15
N LEU A 160 5.13 11.74 -2.52
CA LEU A 160 5.55 11.55 -3.91
C LEU A 160 5.49 10.10 -4.38
N CYS A 161 4.97 9.17 -3.56
CA CYS A 161 4.83 7.77 -3.94
C CYS A 161 3.55 7.56 -4.76
N PRO A 162 3.62 7.23 -6.07
CA PRO A 162 2.43 7.06 -6.91
C PRO A 162 1.53 5.91 -6.42
N GLU A 163 2.11 4.84 -5.85
CA GLU A 163 1.34 3.69 -5.37
C GLU A 163 0.35 4.06 -4.25
N PHE A 164 0.72 4.97 -3.34
CA PHE A 164 -0.19 5.40 -2.28
C PHE A 164 -1.35 6.24 -2.81
N TRP A 165 -1.10 7.11 -3.80
CA TRP A 165 -2.17 7.86 -4.46
C TRP A 165 -3.12 6.97 -5.26
N GLN A 166 -2.57 5.93 -5.91
CA GLN A 166 -3.37 4.95 -6.63
C GLN A 166 -4.29 4.22 -5.65
N ARG A 167 -3.76 3.73 -4.53
CA ARG A 167 -4.53 3.02 -3.51
C ARG A 167 -5.56 3.93 -2.85
N LEU A 168 -5.23 5.20 -2.62
CA LEU A 168 -6.19 6.19 -2.13
C LEU A 168 -7.37 6.34 -3.10
N ALA A 169 -7.11 6.37 -4.41
CA ALA A 169 -8.18 6.39 -5.42
C ALA A 169 -9.08 5.15 -5.33
N LEU A 170 -8.50 3.95 -5.15
CA LEU A 170 -9.26 2.71 -5.00
C LEU A 170 -10.07 2.68 -3.70
N CYS A 171 -9.50 3.17 -2.60
CA CYS A 171 -10.18 3.31 -1.31
C CYS A 171 -11.40 4.24 -1.42
N TYR A 172 -11.24 5.42 -2.03
CA TYR A 172 -12.36 6.32 -2.28
C TYR A 172 -13.38 5.74 -3.26
N ALA A 173 -12.95 5.03 -4.30
CA ALA A 173 -13.88 4.34 -5.19
C ALA A 173 -14.72 3.31 -4.42
N GLY A 174 -14.13 2.61 -3.45
CA GLY A 174 -14.85 1.74 -2.51
C GLY A 174 -15.87 2.49 -1.66
N LEU A 175 -15.46 3.59 -1.01
CA LEU A 175 -16.33 4.44 -0.18
C LEU A 175 -17.52 5.01 -0.95
N PHE A 176 -17.29 5.48 -2.17
CA PHE A 176 -18.31 6.07 -3.05
C PHE A 176 -19.01 5.02 -3.94
N LYS A 177 -18.67 3.74 -3.79
CA LYS A 177 -19.22 2.62 -4.59
C LYS A 177 -19.09 2.83 -6.11
N LEU A 178 -18.00 3.48 -6.54
CA LEU A 178 -17.69 3.73 -7.94
C LEU A 178 -17.05 2.50 -8.58
N ARG A 179 -17.47 2.16 -9.81
CA ARG A 179 -16.84 1.08 -10.58
C ARG A 179 -15.69 1.61 -11.43
N LEU A 180 -14.55 0.94 -11.32
CA LEU A 180 -13.36 1.23 -12.11
C LEU A 180 -13.07 0.03 -13.03
N PRO A 181 -13.14 0.17 -14.37
CA PRO A 181 -13.16 -0.96 -15.30
C PRO A 181 -11.90 -1.83 -15.31
N ASP A 182 -10.73 -1.28 -14.96
CA ASP A 182 -9.44 -2.01 -15.03
C ASP A 182 -8.83 -2.37 -13.66
N PHE A 183 -9.55 -2.04 -12.58
CA PHE A 183 -9.18 -2.39 -11.23
C PHE A 183 -10.19 -3.39 -10.69
N PRO A 184 -9.83 -4.68 -10.59
CA PRO A 184 -10.76 -5.67 -10.08
C PRO A 184 -11.06 -5.34 -8.62
N SER A 185 -12.32 -4.99 -8.33
CA SER A 185 -12.90 -5.25 -7.03
C SER A 185 -12.81 -6.76 -6.79
N THR A 186 -12.43 -7.18 -5.59
CA THR A 186 -12.25 -8.60 -5.25
C THR A 186 -13.42 -9.47 -5.71
N PRO A 187 -13.16 -10.69 -6.25
CA PRO A 187 -14.20 -11.55 -6.78
C PRO A 187 -15.12 -12.05 -5.64
N ASP A 188 -16.42 -11.94 -5.90
CA ASP A 188 -17.55 -12.67 -5.31
C ASP A 188 -17.67 -12.75 -3.78
N GLN A 189 -18.46 -11.82 -3.24
CA GLN A 189 -19.60 -12.18 -2.39
C GLN A 189 -20.81 -11.42 -2.93
N GLU A 190 -21.97 -12.09 -2.85
CA GLU A 190 -23.28 -11.73 -3.42
C GLU A 190 -23.64 -10.24 -3.29
N PRO A 191 -24.51 -9.72 -4.17
CA PRO A 191 -25.05 -8.38 -3.98
C PRO A 191 -25.80 -8.35 -2.64
N GLU A 192 -25.15 -7.84 -1.60
CA GLU A 192 -25.90 -7.22 -0.53
C GLU A 192 -26.71 -6.12 -1.21
N ASP A 193 -28.03 -6.16 -1.03
CA ASP A 193 -29.01 -5.19 -1.50
C ASP A 193 -28.78 -3.81 -0.84
N GLU A 194 -27.55 -3.30 -0.92
CA GLU A 194 -27.19 -1.98 -0.47
C GLU A 194 -27.44 -1.01 -1.63
N GLU A 195 -28.56 -0.30 -1.54
CA GLU A 195 -28.98 0.74 -2.47
C GLU A 195 -27.80 1.61 -2.92
N LEU A 196 -27.40 1.47 -4.19
CA LEU A 196 -26.46 2.38 -4.82
C LEU A 196 -27.14 3.74 -4.98
N CYS A 197 -26.48 4.79 -4.49
CA CYS A 197 -27.03 6.15 -4.45
C CYS A 197 -27.40 6.70 -5.85
N CYS A 198 -26.75 6.23 -6.90
CA CYS A 198 -27.13 6.50 -8.28
C CYS A 198 -26.65 5.33 -9.14
N ASP A 199 -27.51 4.77 -9.99
CA ASP A 199 -27.16 3.69 -10.91
C ASP A 199 -26.25 4.29 -12.00
N PHE A 200 -24.95 4.46 -11.69
CA PHE A 200 -23.95 5.02 -12.58
C PHE A 200 -23.78 4.07 -13.76
N LYS A 201 -24.62 4.26 -14.79
CA LYS A 201 -24.55 3.58 -16.08
C LYS A 201 -23.36 4.08 -16.88
N ALA A 202 -22.16 3.95 -16.33
CA ALA A 202 -20.98 3.99 -17.16
C ALA A 202 -21.04 2.76 -18.08
N LYS A 203 -21.03 3.05 -19.38
CA LYS A 203 -21.34 2.13 -20.48
C LYS A 203 -20.80 0.73 -20.21
N ARG A 204 -21.71 -0.24 -19.95
CA ARG A 204 -21.40 -1.65 -20.16
C ARG A 204 -21.00 -1.79 -21.62
N SER A 205 -19.73 -2.12 -21.88
CA SER A 205 -19.28 -2.49 -23.23
C SER A 205 -19.83 -3.89 -23.54
N PRO A 206 -20.62 -4.09 -24.60
CA PRO A 206 -21.19 -5.41 -24.90
C PRO A 206 -20.26 -6.18 -25.85
N LEU A 207 -19.29 -6.92 -25.31
CA LEU A 207 -18.48 -7.92 -26.02
C LEU A 207 -18.05 -8.95 -24.97
N LEU A 208 -18.40 -10.24 -24.93
CA LEU A 208 -19.00 -11.20 -25.85
C LEU A 208 -19.80 -12.22 -25.00
N GLN A 209 -21.13 -12.30 -25.14
CA GLN A 209 -21.87 -13.50 -24.72
C GLN A 209 -22.24 -14.29 -25.97
N GLY A 210 -21.39 -15.26 -26.28
CA GLY A 210 -21.67 -16.30 -27.26
C GLY A 210 -22.68 -17.30 -26.69
N LYS A 211 -23.94 -17.12 -27.09
CA LYS A 211 -25.02 -18.12 -27.22
C LYS A 211 -24.97 -19.35 -26.30
N ASP A 212 -25.87 -19.34 -25.32
CA ASP A 212 -26.42 -20.52 -24.67
C ASP A 212 -27.01 -21.53 -25.66
N LYS A 213 -26.78 -22.81 -25.39
CA LYS A 213 -27.77 -23.88 -25.60
C LYS A 213 -27.74 -24.84 -24.41
N CYS A 214 -28.62 -24.59 -23.45
CA CYS A 214 -29.01 -25.53 -22.40
C CYS A 214 -29.98 -26.59 -22.97
N SER A 215 -29.77 -27.86 -22.62
CA SER A 215 -30.69 -28.96 -22.86
C SER A 215 -31.28 -29.46 -21.54
N LYS A 216 -32.58 -29.80 -21.60
CA LYS A 216 -33.56 -30.04 -20.53
C LYS A 216 -33.39 -31.36 -19.76
N SER A 217 -33.92 -31.39 -18.52
CA SER A 217 -34.90 -32.37 -17.99
C SER A 217 -35.37 -31.92 -16.58
N ALA A 218 -36.65 -31.60 -16.33
CA ALA A 218 -37.75 -32.48 -15.83
C ALA A 218 -37.44 -33.11 -14.45
N SER A 219 -38.24 -32.97 -13.38
CA SER A 219 -39.67 -33.34 -13.26
C SER A 219 -40.44 -32.60 -12.14
N ALA A 220 -41.77 -32.68 -12.24
CA ALA A 220 -42.82 -32.10 -11.39
C ALA A 220 -43.27 -33.00 -10.21
N GLU A 221 -43.97 -32.42 -9.22
CA GLU A 221 -45.36 -32.84 -8.86
C GLU A 221 -46.06 -31.86 -7.88
N GLU A 222 -47.39 -31.80 -8.01
CA GLU A 222 -48.41 -30.94 -7.37
C GLU A 222 -48.86 -31.38 -5.95
N LEU A 223 -49.40 -30.45 -5.13
CA LEU A 223 -50.83 -30.36 -4.72
C LEU A 223 -51.07 -29.35 -3.55
N LEU A 224 -52.14 -28.54 -3.66
CA LEU A 224 -52.75 -27.58 -2.69
C LEU A 224 -53.85 -28.27 -1.81
N PRO A 225 -54.73 -27.60 -0.99
CA PRO A 225 -54.75 -26.29 -0.27
C PRO A 225 -55.32 -26.27 1.20
N SER A 226 -55.06 -25.15 1.94
CA SER A 226 -55.90 -24.36 2.93
C SER A 226 -56.58 -25.02 4.17
N PRO A 227 -57.13 -24.31 5.21
CA PRO A 227 -57.53 -22.88 5.32
C PRO A 227 -57.35 -22.11 6.69
N ASN A 228 -57.47 -20.77 6.57
CA ASN A 228 -58.02 -19.70 7.44
C ASN A 228 -58.11 -19.80 8.98
N SER A 229 -57.68 -18.72 9.66
CA SER A 229 -58.50 -18.06 10.70
C SER A 229 -58.05 -16.61 10.94
N ASP A 230 -59.03 -15.71 10.82
CA ASP A 230 -59.01 -14.26 11.12
C ASP A 230 -58.59 -13.94 12.56
N LEU A 231 -58.04 -12.74 12.79
CA LEU A 231 -58.39 -11.88 13.94
C LEU A 231 -57.96 -10.42 13.70
N VAL A 232 -58.80 -9.52 14.23
CA VAL A 232 -59.00 -8.11 13.89
C VAL A 232 -58.12 -7.15 14.72
N CYS A 233 -57.62 -6.09 14.05
CA CYS A 233 -57.35 -4.68 14.40
C CYS A 233 -57.66 -4.15 15.84
N PRO A 234 -56.95 -3.09 16.31
CA PRO A 234 -57.32 -1.72 15.91
C PRO A 234 -56.19 -0.70 15.67
N SER A 235 -56.52 0.22 14.74
CA SER A 235 -55.83 1.45 14.38
C SER A 235 -55.68 2.46 15.52
N LEU A 236 -54.67 3.31 15.41
CA LEU A 236 -54.74 4.71 15.83
C LEU A 236 -54.40 5.59 14.63
N GLU A 237 -55.38 6.41 14.24
CA GLU A 237 -55.31 7.43 13.21
C GLU A 237 -54.48 8.64 13.68
N GLY A 238 -53.82 9.31 12.73
CA GLY A 238 -53.04 10.51 12.95
C GLY A 238 -52.64 11.18 11.63
N ASP A 239 -53.66 11.68 10.94
CA ASP A 239 -53.73 12.74 9.93
C ASP A 239 -52.73 12.90 8.76
N ARG A 240 -53.37 12.99 7.59
CA ARG A 240 -52.90 13.35 6.26
C ARG A 240 -52.44 14.81 6.17
N LEU A 241 -51.60 15.09 5.17
CA LEU A 241 -51.57 16.20 4.18
C LEU A 241 -50.10 16.23 3.69
N THR A 242 -49.71 16.18 2.43
CA THR A 242 -50.35 16.35 1.12
C THR A 242 -49.37 15.85 0.08
N ALA A 243 -49.86 15.21 -0.97
CA ALA A 243 -49.09 14.89 -2.17
C ALA A 243 -48.45 16.15 -2.76
N ALA A 244 -47.14 16.13 -2.95
CA ALA A 244 -46.43 17.07 -3.79
C ALA A 244 -45.53 16.25 -4.75
N SER A 245 -45.95 16.26 -6.01
CA SER A 245 -45.17 16.03 -7.22
C SER A 245 -44.22 14.83 -7.25
N GLU A 246 -44.67 13.77 -7.92
CA GLU A 246 -43.82 12.96 -8.78
C GLU A 246 -43.05 13.89 -9.73
N GLU A 247 -41.85 14.32 -9.32
CA GLU A 247 -40.87 14.83 -10.26
C GLU A 247 -40.34 13.63 -11.04
N THR A 248 -40.90 13.45 -12.23
CA THR A 248 -40.33 12.60 -13.26
C THR A 248 -38.95 13.19 -13.59
N CYS A 249 -37.89 12.61 -13.03
CA CYS A 249 -36.52 13.08 -13.23
C CYS A 249 -36.13 12.85 -14.69
N THR A 250 -36.29 13.90 -15.49
CA THR A 250 -35.76 14.01 -16.85
C THR A 250 -34.26 14.30 -16.79
N GLU A 251 -33.48 13.52 -17.55
CA GLU A 251 -32.05 13.73 -17.87
C GLU A 251 -31.03 13.63 -16.72
N SER A 252 -30.56 12.40 -16.45
CA SER A 252 -29.17 12.00 -16.20
C SER A 252 -28.24 12.96 -15.39
N SER A 253 -28.74 13.66 -14.37
CA SER A 253 -27.88 14.41 -13.46
C SER A 253 -27.33 13.48 -12.39
N LYS A 254 -26.02 13.25 -12.38
CA LYS A 254 -25.31 12.53 -11.30
C LYS A 254 -25.63 13.22 -9.97
N CYS A 255 -25.91 12.47 -8.90
CA CYS A 255 -26.16 13.09 -7.59
C CYS A 255 -24.88 13.74 -7.04
N GLU A 256 -25.02 14.73 -6.16
CA GLU A 256 -23.88 15.50 -5.63
C GLU A 256 -22.81 14.61 -4.98
N LEU A 257 -23.24 13.54 -4.28
CA LEU A 257 -22.32 12.59 -3.65
C LEU A 257 -21.54 11.77 -4.69
N CYS A 258 -22.21 11.31 -5.75
CA CYS A 258 -21.56 10.61 -6.88
C CYS A 258 -20.56 11.55 -7.58
N MET A 259 -20.91 12.83 -7.76
CA MET A 259 -20.03 13.84 -8.36
C MET A 259 -18.80 14.12 -7.51
N LEU A 260 -18.98 14.31 -6.20
CA LEU A 260 -17.87 14.49 -5.27
C LEU A 260 -16.93 13.29 -5.28
N GLY A 261 -17.47 12.07 -5.26
CA GLY A 261 -16.69 10.84 -5.36
C GLY A 261 -15.87 10.76 -6.64
N ILE A 262 -16.48 11.08 -7.78
CA ILE A 262 -15.78 11.12 -9.08
C ILE A 262 -14.65 12.14 -9.04
N GLN A 263 -14.88 13.34 -8.51
CA GLN A 263 -13.85 14.38 -8.41
C GLN A 263 -12.66 13.92 -7.55
N ILE A 264 -12.93 13.34 -6.37
CA ILE A 264 -11.88 12.87 -5.45
C ILE A 264 -11.08 11.72 -6.08
N VAL A 265 -11.77 10.68 -6.58
CA VAL A 265 -11.12 9.52 -7.20
C VAL A 265 -10.29 9.95 -8.41
N SER A 266 -10.85 10.79 -9.28
CA SER A 266 -10.16 11.29 -10.47
C SER A 266 -8.92 12.11 -10.10
N SER A 267 -9.02 12.97 -9.08
CA SER A 267 -7.87 13.75 -8.58
C SER A 267 -6.73 12.85 -8.11
N CYS A 268 -7.03 11.79 -7.37
CA CYS A 268 -6.04 10.82 -6.91
C CYS A 268 -5.38 10.06 -8.08
N LEU A 269 -6.16 9.65 -9.08
CA LEU A 269 -5.65 8.98 -10.27
C LEU A 269 -4.79 9.91 -11.15
N ILE A 270 -5.21 11.16 -11.32
CA ILE A 270 -4.43 12.19 -12.04
C ILE A 270 -3.09 12.40 -11.32
N ARG A 271 -3.11 12.57 -9.98
CA ARG A 271 -1.89 12.71 -9.18
C ARG A 271 -0.96 11.50 -9.31
N THR A 272 -1.52 10.30 -9.28
CA THR A 272 -0.79 9.05 -9.52
C THR A 272 -0.04 9.10 -10.86
N ARG A 273 -0.76 9.40 -11.95
CA ARG A 273 -0.18 9.49 -13.30
C ARG A 273 0.96 10.51 -13.36
N MET A 274 0.75 11.69 -12.78
CA MET A 274 1.76 12.76 -12.77
C MET A 274 3.05 12.36 -12.07
N LEU A 275 2.95 11.66 -10.92
CA LEU A 275 4.12 11.19 -10.18
C LEU A 275 4.90 10.12 -10.94
N MET A 276 4.21 9.33 -11.76
CA MET A 276 4.85 8.35 -12.62
C MET A 276 5.56 9.00 -13.82
N ASP A 277 4.98 10.06 -14.39
CA ASP A 277 5.61 10.83 -15.47
C ASP A 277 6.85 11.60 -15.00
N SER A 278 6.97 11.87 -13.71
CA SER A 278 8.10 12.59 -13.13
C SER A 278 9.23 11.69 -12.60
N GLY A 279 8.99 10.38 -12.48
CA GLY A 279 10.01 9.40 -12.09
C GLY A 279 10.98 9.11 -13.24
N GLY A 280 12.29 9.18 -12.96
CA GLY A 280 13.31 8.82 -13.97
C GLY A 280 13.13 7.39 -14.49
N PRO A 281 13.41 7.12 -15.79
CA PRO A 281 13.08 5.85 -16.39
C PRO A 281 13.99 4.72 -15.90
N SER A 282 13.43 3.74 -15.20
CA SER A 282 14.01 2.40 -15.13
C SER A 282 13.25 1.50 -16.11
N HIS A 283 13.94 0.73 -16.97
CA HIS A 283 13.29 0.01 -18.08
C HIS A 283 12.22 -1.01 -17.61
N LEU A 284 12.39 -1.61 -16.43
CA LEU A 284 11.43 -2.56 -15.85
C LEU A 284 10.24 -1.89 -15.15
N THR A 285 10.40 -0.64 -14.67
CA THR A 285 9.27 0.14 -14.19
C THR A 285 8.50 0.74 -15.35
N ALA A 286 9.17 1.21 -16.40
CA ALA A 286 8.56 1.86 -17.56
C ALA A 286 7.39 1.06 -18.18
N GLN A 287 7.54 -0.26 -18.40
CA GLN A 287 6.44 -1.06 -18.95
C GLN A 287 5.25 -1.19 -17.99
N ARG A 288 5.52 -1.40 -16.69
CA ARG A 288 4.45 -1.45 -15.67
C ARG A 288 3.76 -0.11 -15.55
N ASP A 289 4.55 0.96 -15.63
CA ASP A 289 4.09 2.33 -15.51
C ASP A 289 3.16 2.69 -16.66
N GLU A 290 3.54 2.38 -17.91
CA GLU A 290 2.67 2.60 -19.07
C GLU A 290 1.36 1.80 -18.99
N CYS A 291 1.42 0.53 -18.59
CA CYS A 291 0.20 -0.27 -18.40
C CYS A 291 -0.73 0.36 -17.35
N LEU A 292 -0.18 0.83 -16.23
CA LEU A 292 -0.98 1.47 -15.19
C LEU A 292 -1.52 2.84 -15.63
N LYS A 293 -0.77 3.64 -16.39
CA LYS A 293 -1.25 4.90 -16.98
C LYS A 293 -2.42 4.67 -17.93
N GLU A 294 -2.37 3.63 -18.74
CA GLU A 294 -3.48 3.26 -19.64
C GLU A 294 -4.74 2.92 -18.83
N LYS A 295 -4.62 2.14 -17.75
CA LYS A 295 -5.74 1.83 -16.84
C LYS A 295 -6.33 3.09 -16.22
N ILE A 296 -5.49 4.02 -15.78
CA ILE A 296 -5.91 5.31 -15.24
C ILE A 296 -6.70 6.10 -16.29
N ALA A 297 -6.18 6.19 -17.51
CA ALA A 297 -6.85 6.90 -18.60
C ALA A 297 -8.23 6.30 -18.94
N ASN A 298 -8.34 4.98 -18.96
CA ASN A 298 -9.62 4.30 -19.17
C ASN A 298 -10.61 4.57 -18.03
N CYS A 299 -10.14 4.58 -16.78
CA CYS A 299 -10.97 4.93 -15.61
C CYS A 299 -11.50 6.38 -15.68
N LEU A 300 -10.66 7.35 -16.02
CA LEU A 300 -11.06 8.75 -16.18
C LEU A 300 -12.09 8.91 -17.30
N LYS A 301 -11.89 8.22 -18.43
CA LYS A 301 -12.85 8.17 -19.54
C LYS A 301 -14.18 7.52 -19.12
N HIS A 302 -14.13 6.46 -18.33
CA HIS A 302 -15.32 5.75 -17.83
C HIS A 302 -16.15 6.61 -16.87
N MET A 303 -15.48 7.41 -16.04
CA MET A 303 -16.15 8.36 -15.14
C MET A 303 -16.64 9.64 -15.85
N GLU A 304 -16.33 9.78 -17.15
CA GLU A 304 -16.65 10.95 -17.98
C GLU A 304 -16.04 12.24 -17.44
N VAL A 305 -14.80 12.16 -16.98
CA VAL A 305 -14.02 13.33 -16.55
C VAL A 305 -13.60 14.10 -17.81
N ASP A 306 -13.92 15.39 -17.86
CA ASP A 306 -13.54 16.25 -18.98
C ASP A 306 -12.05 16.61 -18.95
N GLN A 307 -11.54 17.05 -20.11
CA GLN A 307 -10.13 17.42 -20.24
C GLN A 307 -9.80 18.68 -19.43
N ASP A 308 -10.74 19.62 -19.33
CA ASP A 308 -10.56 20.86 -18.57
C ASP A 308 -10.31 20.57 -17.08
N PHE A 309 -11.07 19.65 -16.47
CA PHE A 309 -10.81 19.19 -15.10
C PHE A 309 -9.46 18.50 -14.99
N ILE A 310 -9.11 17.64 -15.95
CA ILE A 310 -7.81 16.95 -15.94
C ILE A 310 -6.67 17.95 -15.95
N ASP A 311 -6.75 19.00 -16.78
CA ASP A 311 -5.73 20.02 -16.91
C ASP A 311 -5.62 20.88 -15.65
N VAL A 312 -6.76 21.33 -15.10
CA VAL A 312 -6.81 22.10 -13.84
C VAL A 312 -6.28 21.28 -12.67
N ALA A 313 -6.75 20.04 -12.50
CA ALA A 313 -6.29 19.16 -11.44
C ALA A 313 -4.80 18.84 -11.58
N SER A 314 -4.30 18.63 -12.82
CA SER A 314 -2.88 18.42 -13.07
C SER A 314 -2.05 19.64 -12.66
N GLN A 315 -2.52 20.86 -12.96
CA GLN A 315 -1.84 22.08 -12.54
C GLN A 315 -1.81 22.23 -11.01
N MET A 316 -2.94 22.02 -10.35
CA MET A 316 -3.06 22.18 -8.89
C MET A 316 -2.25 21.13 -8.14
N LEU A 317 -2.37 19.86 -8.53
CA LEU A 317 -1.72 18.74 -7.84
C LEU A 317 -0.24 18.58 -8.24
N GLY A 318 0.16 19.16 -9.38
CA GLY A 318 1.54 19.22 -9.84
C GLY A 318 2.38 20.33 -9.19
N GLY A 319 1.75 21.39 -8.67
CA GLY A 319 2.44 22.58 -8.17
C GLY A 319 3.47 22.30 -7.07
N GLU A 320 3.20 21.34 -6.17
CA GLU A 320 4.14 20.97 -5.10
C GLU A 320 5.46 20.38 -5.64
N PHE A 321 5.43 19.75 -6.81
CA PHE A 321 6.62 19.16 -7.44
C PHE A 321 7.62 20.24 -7.88
N SER A 322 7.11 21.34 -8.44
CA SER A 322 7.92 22.48 -8.85
C SER A 322 8.61 23.15 -7.66
N THR A 323 7.92 23.28 -6.52
CA THR A 323 8.47 23.93 -5.32
C THR A 323 9.53 23.08 -4.62
N ILE A 324 9.37 21.75 -4.62
CA ILE A 324 10.34 20.83 -4.01
C ILE A 324 11.62 20.72 -4.85
N LEU A 325 11.51 20.67 -6.18
CA LEU A 325 12.68 20.70 -7.09
C LEU A 325 13.39 22.05 -7.13
N GLN A 326 12.71 23.14 -6.74
CA GLN A 326 13.27 24.48 -6.70
C GLN A 326 13.96 24.85 -5.39
N ARG A 327 14.06 23.96 -4.39
CA ARG A 327 14.99 24.19 -3.26
C ARG A 327 16.42 23.96 -3.77
N PRO A 328 17.24 25.01 -3.98
CA PRO A 328 18.67 24.78 -4.12
C PRO A 328 19.18 24.38 -2.73
N ASP A 329 20.11 23.43 -2.66
CA ASP A 329 20.93 23.21 -1.47
C ASP A 329 21.68 24.50 -1.13
N SER A 330 21.08 25.37 -0.32
CA SER A 330 21.71 26.57 0.22
C SER A 330 22.14 26.33 1.66
N THR A 331 23.00 25.33 1.89
CA THR A 331 23.76 25.16 3.14
C THR A 331 25.18 24.64 2.95
N LEU A 332 25.70 24.63 1.72
CA LEU A 332 27.11 24.31 1.43
C LEU A 332 27.77 25.46 0.68
N ASP A 333 27.94 26.63 1.32
CA ASP A 333 28.89 27.65 0.85
C ASP A 333 29.10 28.78 1.89
N GLN A 334 29.51 28.45 3.12
CA GLN A 334 30.01 29.45 4.07
C GLN A 334 31.37 29.12 4.73
N HIS A 335 32.14 28.15 4.21
CA HIS A 335 33.44 27.80 4.78
C HIS A 335 34.62 27.72 3.79
N SER A 336 34.60 28.51 2.71
CA SER A 336 35.77 28.60 1.79
C SER A 336 36.22 30.02 1.44
N SER A 337 35.87 31.01 2.26
CA SER A 337 36.16 32.42 1.96
C SER A 337 36.88 33.17 3.08
N LEU A 338 37.74 32.50 3.87
CA LEU A 338 38.65 33.16 4.79
C LEU A 338 39.91 32.30 4.97
N LEU A 339 40.88 32.43 4.05
CA LEU A 339 42.33 32.25 4.26
C LEU A 339 43.04 32.25 2.89
N ASN A 340 43.00 33.39 2.20
CA ASN A 340 43.96 33.73 1.17
C ASN A 340 43.94 35.25 0.99
N HIS A 341 44.73 35.95 1.82
CA HIS A 341 45.38 37.22 1.49
C HIS A 341 46.16 37.74 2.71
N LYS A 342 47.45 37.44 2.77
CA LYS A 342 48.51 38.42 3.11
C LYS A 342 49.90 37.76 3.03
N GLU A 343 50.47 37.76 1.82
CA GLU A 343 51.90 38.02 1.68
C GLU A 343 52.04 39.51 1.39
N GLN A 344 52.70 40.23 2.30
CA GLN A 344 53.46 41.43 1.98
C GLN A 344 54.40 41.68 3.18
N ASP A 345 55.61 41.18 3.02
CA ASP A 345 56.82 41.67 3.69
C ASP A 345 57.01 43.17 3.33
N PRO A 346 57.59 44.00 4.22
CA PRO A 346 59.03 44.22 4.04
C PRO A 346 59.84 44.52 5.32
N THR A 347 61.02 43.90 5.39
CA THR A 347 62.36 44.44 5.71
C THR A 347 62.62 45.31 6.95
N ASP A 348 63.72 44.91 7.62
CA ASP A 348 64.77 45.69 8.29
C ASP A 348 64.59 46.11 9.76
N GLY A 349 65.56 45.66 10.59
CA GLY A 349 66.22 46.58 11.52
C GLY A 349 66.42 46.12 12.97
N VAL A 350 67.60 45.54 13.21
CA VAL A 350 68.37 45.44 14.48
C VAL A 350 67.98 44.35 15.48
#